data_AF-A0A0Q9KN12-F1
#
_entry.id   AF-A0A0Q9KN12-F1
#
_cell.length_a   1.000
_cell.length_b   1.000
_cell.length_c   1.000
_cell.angle_alpha   90.00
_cell.angle_beta   90.00
_cell.angle_gamma   90.00
#
_symmetry.space_group_name_H-M   'P 1'
#
loop_
_entity.id
_entity.type
_entity.pdbx_description
1 polymer ?
#
loop_
_entity_poly.entity_id
_entity_poly.type
_entity_poly.pdbx_seq_one_letter_code
_entity_poly.pdbx_strand_id
1 'polypeptide(L)'
;MSDFDEEWALAKAADITEDIATVDERLGDGIQVPGALTLLSGSYRRLANAGVPPGLDRAQYLARVKTLESFAAQAADEYEWDPSSATAKYLVAREETGVLFKQINGAIGSNLRLP
;
A
#
# COMPACT_ATOMS: atom_id res chain seq x y z
N MET A 1 -11.65 -18.79 -14.51
CA MET A 1 -10.46 -19.09 -13.69
C MET A 1 -10.06 -17.81 -13.00
N SER A 2 -9.69 -17.87 -11.73
CA SER A 2 -9.22 -16.68 -11.00
C SER A 2 -7.83 -16.32 -11.52
N ASP A 3 -7.66 -15.12 -12.10
CA ASP A 3 -6.34 -14.58 -12.51
C ASP A 3 -5.49 -14.13 -11.30
N PHE A 4 -5.77 -14.66 -10.10
CA PHE A 4 -5.10 -14.29 -8.87
C PHE A 4 -3.87 -15.16 -8.65
N ASP A 5 -2.71 -14.52 -8.51
CA ASP A 5 -1.44 -15.14 -8.15
C ASP A 5 -1.19 -14.88 -6.66
N GLU A 6 -1.47 -15.90 -5.84
CA GLU A 6 -1.37 -15.80 -4.38
C GLU A 6 0.06 -15.57 -3.90
N GLU A 7 1.02 -16.30 -4.48
CA GLU A 7 2.44 -16.18 -4.13
C GLU A 7 2.94 -14.77 -4.45
N TRP A 8 2.61 -14.27 -5.64
CA TRP A 8 2.99 -12.92 -6.03
C TRP A 8 2.27 -11.85 -5.18
N ALA A 9 0.99 -12.03 -4.87
CA ALA A 9 0.25 -11.11 -4.01
C ALA A 9 0.85 -11.01 -2.61
N LEU A 10 1.23 -12.14 -2.00
CA LEU A 10 1.90 -12.16 -0.70
C LEU A 10 3.27 -11.50 -0.75
N ALA A 11 4.05 -11.77 -1.80
CA ALA A 11 5.33 -11.11 -2.00
C ALA A 11 5.16 -9.58 -2.14
N LYS A 12 4.14 -9.10 -2.86
CA LYS A 12 3.93 -7.65 -3.03
C LYS A 12 3.33 -7.01 -1.78
N ALA A 13 2.55 -7.75 -0.99
CA ALA A 13 2.13 -7.29 0.33
C ALA A 13 3.31 -7.16 1.30
N ALA A 14 4.31 -8.04 1.22
CA ALA A 14 5.55 -7.89 1.97
C ALA A 14 6.34 -6.63 1.56
N ASP A 15 6.47 -6.35 0.24
CA ASP A 15 7.05 -5.08 -0.23
C ASP A 15 6.32 -3.87 0.40
N ILE A 16 4.98 -3.89 0.48
CA ILE A 16 4.20 -2.81 1.09
C ILE A 16 4.54 -2.64 2.57
N THR A 17 4.68 -3.74 3.33
CA THR A 17 5.08 -3.68 4.74
C THR A 17 6.46 -3.04 4.90
N GLU A 18 7.43 -3.43 4.07
CA GLU A 18 8.79 -2.87 4.07
C GLU A 18 8.82 -1.40 3.68
N ASP A 19 8.07 -1.02 2.65
CA ASP A 19 7.96 0.37 2.20
C ASP A 19 7.29 1.26 3.27
N ILE A 20 6.24 0.77 3.95
CA ILE A 20 5.61 1.48 5.08
C ILE A 20 6.61 1.67 6.23
N ALA A 21 7.37 0.63 6.59
CA ALA A 21 8.39 0.76 7.62
C ALA A 21 9.44 1.82 7.24
N THR A 22 9.82 1.84 5.95
CA THR A 22 10.76 2.83 5.41
C THR A 22 10.17 4.24 5.47
N VAL A 23 8.91 4.44 5.06
CA VAL A 23 8.28 5.76 5.15
C VAL A 23 8.13 6.21 6.61
N ASP A 24 7.74 5.31 7.52
CA ASP A 24 7.66 5.59 8.96
C ASP A 24 9.02 6.07 9.52
N GLU A 25 10.13 5.43 9.12
CA GLU A 25 11.48 5.86 9.47
C GLU A 25 11.82 7.24 8.87
N ARG A 26 11.57 7.43 7.56
CA ARG A 26 11.94 8.66 6.84
C ARG A 26 11.12 9.87 7.23
N LEU A 27 9.89 9.69 7.71
CA LEU A 27 9.14 10.80 8.30
C LEU A 27 9.77 11.30 9.61
N GLY A 28 10.56 10.47 10.29
CA GLY A 28 11.31 10.86 11.49
C GLY A 28 12.52 11.74 11.19
N ASP A 29 13.22 11.52 10.07
CA ASP A 29 14.43 12.26 9.68
C ASP A 29 14.22 13.29 8.55
N GLY A 30 13.11 13.18 7.81
CA GLY A 30 12.75 14.02 6.66
C GLY A 30 13.54 13.70 5.38
N ILE A 31 14.37 12.65 5.37
CA ILE A 31 15.30 12.34 4.28
C ILE A 31 14.64 11.40 3.28
N GLN A 32 14.64 11.77 1.99
CA GLN A 32 14.16 10.90 0.90
C GLN A 32 12.72 10.38 1.06
N VAL A 33 11.87 11.08 1.83
CA VAL A 33 10.45 10.71 2.00
C VAL A 33 9.70 10.59 0.66
N PRO A 34 9.86 11.50 -0.33
CA PRO A 34 9.20 11.34 -1.63
C PRO A 34 9.58 10.04 -2.34
N GLY A 35 10.85 9.62 -2.21
CA GLY A 35 11.35 8.37 -2.80
C GLY A 35 10.70 7.15 -2.16
N ALA A 36 10.63 7.10 -0.83
CA ALA A 36 9.98 6.02 -0.10
C ALA A 36 8.47 5.93 -0.41
N LEU A 37 7.78 7.07 -0.50
CA LEU A 37 6.36 7.13 -0.90
C LEU A 37 6.13 6.66 -2.34
N THR A 38 7.07 6.95 -3.25
CA THR A 38 7.03 6.47 -4.63
C THR A 38 7.17 4.94 -4.70
N LEU A 39 8.05 4.35 -3.88
CA LEU A 39 8.19 2.90 -3.78
C LEU A 39 6.89 2.25 -3.28
N LEU A 40 6.32 2.79 -2.21
CA LEU A 40 5.05 2.34 -1.64
C LEU A 40 3.91 2.37 -2.68
N SER A 41 3.79 3.46 -3.45
CA SER A 41 2.83 3.57 -4.56
C SER A 41 3.06 2.45 -5.59
N GLY A 42 4.32 2.23 -5.98
CA GLY A 42 4.70 1.14 -6.89
C GLY A 42 4.31 -0.24 -6.36
N SER A 43 4.43 -0.48 -5.05
CA SER A 43 4.08 -1.74 -4.41
C SER A 43 2.57 -2.00 -4.43
N TYR A 44 1.73 -0.98 -4.20
CA TYR A 44 0.27 -1.10 -4.41
C TYR A 44 -0.08 -1.47 -5.85
N ARG A 45 0.55 -0.81 -6.83
CA ARG A 45 0.32 -1.14 -8.24
C ARG A 45 0.66 -2.59 -8.56
N ARG A 46 1.79 -3.09 -8.05
CA ARG A 46 2.19 -4.50 -8.23
C ARG A 46 1.21 -5.45 -7.53
N LEU A 47 0.71 -5.11 -6.35
CA LEU A 47 -0.33 -5.90 -5.68
C LEU A 47 -1.63 -5.95 -6.48
N ALA A 48 -2.06 -4.84 -7.09
CA ALA A 48 -3.24 -4.83 -7.96
C ALA A 48 -3.06 -5.74 -9.19
N ASN A 49 -1.83 -5.82 -9.73
CA ASN A 49 -1.50 -6.68 -10.87
C ASN A 49 -1.45 -8.17 -10.50
N ALA A 50 -1.24 -8.52 -9.23
CA ALA A 50 -1.33 -9.90 -8.75
C ALA A 50 -2.76 -10.45 -8.75
N GLY A 51 -3.76 -9.62 -9.04
CA GLY A 51 -5.16 -10.00 -9.16
C GLY A 51 -5.95 -9.81 -7.87
N VAL A 52 -7.15 -10.39 -7.83
CA VAL A 52 -8.09 -10.22 -6.71
C VAL A 52 -8.19 -11.51 -5.91
N PRO A 53 -7.93 -11.49 -4.60
CA PRO A 53 -8.11 -12.66 -3.74
C PRO A 53 -9.50 -13.29 -3.89
N PRO A 54 -9.61 -14.63 -3.86
CA PRO A 54 -10.89 -15.31 -3.99
C PRO A 54 -11.87 -14.87 -2.89
N GLY A 55 -13.14 -14.72 -3.26
CA GLY A 55 -14.20 -14.32 -2.32
C GLY A 55 -14.29 -12.82 -2.03
N LEU A 56 -13.33 -12.00 -2.49
CA LEU A 56 -13.44 -10.54 -2.44
C LEU A 56 -14.16 -10.00 -3.69
N ASP A 57 -14.89 -8.90 -3.52
CA ASP A 57 -15.45 -8.16 -4.64
C ASP A 57 -14.34 -7.48 -5.45
N ARG A 58 -14.31 -7.74 -6.75
CA ARG A 58 -13.25 -7.25 -7.66
C ARG A 58 -13.22 -5.73 -7.74
N ALA A 59 -14.37 -5.08 -7.86
CA ALA A 59 -14.42 -3.64 -8.06
C ALA A 59 -13.98 -2.92 -6.78
N GLN A 60 -14.48 -3.33 -5.63
CA GLN A 60 -14.14 -2.77 -4.33
C GLN A 60 -12.66 -3.00 -3.97
N TYR A 61 -12.13 -4.21 -4.18
CA TYR A 61 -10.72 -4.52 -3.91
C TYR A 61 -9.80 -3.65 -4.77
N LEU A 62 -10.01 -3.62 -6.10
CA LEU A 62 -9.16 -2.84 -6.99
C LEU A 62 -9.31 -1.33 -6.76
N ALA A 63 -10.51 -0.85 -6.44
CA ALA A 63 -10.72 0.56 -6.08
C ALA A 63 -9.95 0.95 -4.82
N ARG A 64 -9.93 0.07 -3.80
CA ARG A 64 -9.14 0.27 -2.57
C ARG A 64 -7.65 0.34 -2.88
N VAL A 65 -7.09 -0.67 -3.56
CA VAL A 65 -5.65 -0.72 -3.86
C VAL A 65 -5.21 0.48 -4.73
N LYS A 66 -6.00 0.86 -5.75
CA LYS A 66 -5.71 2.04 -6.57
C LYS A 66 -5.83 3.37 -5.82
N THR A 67 -6.77 3.46 -4.87
CA THR A 67 -6.87 4.64 -4.01
C THR A 67 -5.62 4.79 -3.15
N LEU A 68 -5.12 3.69 -2.57
CA LEU A 68 -3.89 3.68 -1.79
C LEU A 68 -2.65 4.02 -2.63
N GLU A 69 -2.55 3.46 -3.85
CA GLU A 69 -1.52 3.83 -4.84
C GLU A 69 -1.50 5.35 -5.09
N SER A 70 -2.70 5.93 -5.31
CA SER A 70 -2.88 7.36 -5.60
C SER A 70 -2.54 8.24 -4.39
N PHE A 71 -2.91 7.82 -3.18
CA PHE A 71 -2.57 8.57 -1.96
C PHE A 71 -1.06 8.60 -1.73
N ALA A 72 -0.37 7.47 -1.91
CA ALA A 72 1.08 7.41 -1.80
C ALA A 72 1.77 8.26 -2.89
N ALA A 73 1.27 8.23 -4.13
CA ALA A 73 1.79 9.06 -5.21
C ALA A 73 1.59 10.56 -4.96
N GLN A 74 0.37 10.97 -4.57
CA GLN A 74 0.07 12.36 -4.23
C GLN A 74 0.90 12.85 -3.03
N ALA A 75 1.08 11.99 -2.01
CA ALA A 75 1.95 12.32 -0.89
C ALA A 75 3.40 12.51 -1.36
N ALA A 76 3.91 11.66 -2.25
CA ALA A 76 5.25 11.80 -2.81
C ALA A 76 5.43 13.12 -3.55
N ASP A 77 4.48 13.46 -4.43
CA ASP A 77 4.51 14.70 -5.21
C ASP A 77 4.44 15.91 -4.27
N GLU A 78 3.50 15.92 -3.31
CA GLU A 78 3.27 17.09 -2.46
C GLU A 78 4.35 17.36 -1.42
N TYR A 79 5.13 16.36 -1.04
CA TYR A 79 5.99 16.44 0.15
C TYR A 79 7.00 17.60 0.10
N GLU A 80 7.52 17.96 -1.08
CA GLU A 80 8.53 19.03 -1.20
C GLU A 80 7.98 20.43 -0.88
N TRP A 81 6.69 20.68 -1.13
CA TRP A 81 6.09 22.01 -0.94
C TRP A 81 5.02 22.06 0.16
N ASP A 82 4.44 20.92 0.53
CA ASP A 82 3.54 20.77 1.68
C ASP A 82 3.75 19.44 2.42
N PRO A 83 4.82 19.32 3.22
CA PRO A 83 5.11 18.12 4.00
C PRO A 83 3.99 17.73 4.97
N SER A 84 3.21 18.70 5.45
CA SER A 84 2.13 18.45 6.42
C SER A 84 0.95 17.75 5.74
N SER A 85 0.50 18.26 4.59
CA SER A 85 -0.52 17.61 3.76
C SER A 85 -0.06 16.23 3.29
N ALA A 86 1.17 16.10 2.80
CA ALA A 86 1.73 14.84 2.34
C ALA A 86 1.78 13.78 3.46
N THR A 87 2.21 14.18 4.66
CA THR A 87 2.22 13.29 5.85
C THR A 87 0.81 12.85 6.20
N ALA A 88 -0.18 13.74 6.17
CA ALA A 88 -1.57 13.37 6.44
C ALA A 88 -2.11 12.36 5.43
N LYS A 89 -1.82 12.53 4.13
CA LYS A 89 -2.19 11.55 3.09
C LYS A 89 -1.55 10.19 3.33
N TYR A 90 -0.26 10.17 3.68
CA TYR A 90 0.44 8.93 4.01
C TYR A 90 -0.20 8.22 5.22
N LEU A 91 -0.53 8.95 6.29
CA LEU A 91 -1.14 8.35 7.48
C LEU A 91 -2.49 7.69 7.17
N VAL A 92 -3.31 8.33 6.32
CA VAL A 92 -4.56 7.72 5.83
C VAL A 92 -4.26 6.47 5.00
N ALA A 93 -3.26 6.52 4.12
CA ALA A 93 -2.87 5.35 3.34
C ALA A 93 -2.46 4.19 4.26
N ARG A 94 -1.58 4.45 5.24
CA ARG A 94 -1.10 3.48 6.23
C ARG A 94 -2.25 2.83 7.01
N GLU A 95 -3.21 3.61 7.49
CA GLU A 95 -4.38 3.08 8.21
C GLU A 95 -5.22 2.16 7.32
N GLU A 96 -5.53 2.60 6.10
CA GLU A 96 -6.35 1.86 5.14
C GLU A 96 -5.62 0.62 4.56
N THR A 97 -4.28 0.59 4.57
CA THR A 97 -3.49 -0.63 4.33
C THR A 97 -3.78 -1.70 5.37
N GLY A 98 -3.95 -1.31 6.63
CA GLY A 98 -4.33 -2.23 7.70
C GLY A 98 -5.69 -2.88 7.44
N VAL A 99 -6.63 -2.13 6.85
CA VAL A 99 -7.92 -2.66 6.41
C VAL A 99 -7.75 -3.62 5.23
N LEU A 100 -6.95 -3.23 4.22
CA LEU A 100 -6.63 -4.08 3.08
C LEU A 100 -6.01 -5.41 3.51
N PHE A 101 -5.03 -5.39 4.43
CA PHE A 101 -4.38 -6.60 4.93
C PHE A 101 -5.36 -7.51 5.68
N LYS A 102 -6.30 -6.95 6.46
CA LYS A 102 -7.38 -7.76 7.07
C LYS A 102 -8.25 -8.45 6.01
N GLN A 103 -8.57 -7.77 4.91
CA GLN A 103 -9.36 -8.36 3.82
C GLN A 103 -8.60 -9.50 3.13
N ILE A 104 -7.32 -9.29 2.81
CA ILE A 104 -6.46 -10.32 2.19
C ILE A 104 -6.32 -11.52 3.14
N ASN A 105 -5.98 -11.28 4.41
CA ASN A 105 -5.86 -12.34 5.42
C ASN A 105 -7.13 -13.18 5.54
N GLY A 106 -8.31 -12.55 5.51
CA GLY A 106 -9.58 -13.27 5.54
C GLY A 106 -9.86 -14.10 4.28
N ALA A 107 -9.40 -13.65 3.11
CA ALA A 107 -9.65 -14.29 1.83
C ALA A 107 -8.74 -15.51 1.57
N ILE A 108 -7.46 -15.41 1.94
CA ILE A 108 -6.44 -16.43 1.61
C ILE A 108 -5.77 -17.07 2.84
N GLY A 109 -6.21 -16.73 4.06
CA GLY A 109 -5.69 -17.34 5.29
C GLY A 109 -4.26 -16.91 5.65
N SER A 110 -3.81 -15.75 5.17
CA SER A 110 -2.49 -15.18 5.49
C SER A 110 -2.46 -14.43 6.84
N ASN A 111 -1.27 -13.92 7.22
CA ASN A 111 -1.07 -13.15 8.46
C ASN A 111 -0.26 -11.86 8.20
N LEU A 112 -0.66 -11.10 7.19
CA LEU A 112 -0.10 -9.79 6.85
C LEU A 112 -0.38 -8.78 7.97
N ARG A 113 0.62 -7.97 8.33
CA ARG A 113 0.55 -6.96 9.37
C ARG A 113 1.37 -5.73 8.98
N LEU A 114 0.92 -4.58 9.46
CA LEU A 114 1.71 -3.36 9.44
C LEU A 114 2.86 -3.47 10.45
N PRO A 115 3.98 -2.77 10.21
CA PRO A 115 5.08 -2.66 11.17
C PRO A 115 4.67 -1.85 12.42
#